data_AF-A0A9R0CFX5-F1
#
_entry.id   AF-A0A9R0CFX5-F1
#
_cell.length_a   1.000
_cell.length_b   1.000
_cell.length_c   1.000
_cell.angle_alpha   90.00
_cell.angle_beta   90.00
_cell.angle_gamma   90.00
#
_symmetry.space_group_name_H-M   'P 1'
#
loop_
_entity.id
_entity.type
_entity.pdbx_description
1 polymer ?
#
loop_
_entity_poly.entity_id
_entity_poly.type
_entity_poly.pdbx_seq_one_letter_code
_entity_poly.pdbx_strand_id
1 'polypeptide(L)'
;MAKTPNIIFLRDSLDFGKGFYVTSIKTQAINWIERFKKRGKKAYLNSYSLDIDKLKENCKVKIFNSYNLEWLDFILECRNMSDVYMKYDVIIGGIADDKIYNTIELYQDNLIEKDEALKRLKYYKPNEQICITNQNVIDKYLKFRCEEEV
;
A
#
# COMPACT_ATOMS: atom_id res chain seq x y z
N MET A 1 5.40 7.34 17.09
CA MET A 1 4.69 7.32 15.79
C MET A 1 4.12 5.93 15.48
N ALA A 2 4.88 4.83 15.58
CA ALA A 2 4.36 3.50 15.25
C ALA A 2 3.27 2.97 16.21
N LYS A 3 3.45 3.17 17.53
CA LYS A 3 2.49 2.69 18.55
C LYS A 3 1.11 3.36 18.50
N THR A 4 1.05 4.57 17.95
CA THR A 4 -0.16 5.38 17.74
C THR A 4 -0.02 6.09 16.40
N PRO A 5 -0.27 5.39 15.28
CA PRO A 5 -0.09 5.96 13.96
C PRO A 5 -1.11 7.06 13.73
N ASN A 6 -0.66 8.19 13.18
CA ASN A 6 -1.53 9.29 12.78
C ASN A 6 -1.35 9.57 11.29
N ILE A 7 -2.44 9.44 10.52
CA ILE A 7 -2.42 9.52 9.06
C ILE A 7 -2.00 10.89 8.56
N ILE A 8 -2.23 11.96 9.32
CA ILE A 8 -1.94 13.35 8.92
C ILE A 8 -0.45 13.55 8.60
N PHE A 9 0.44 12.86 9.31
CA PHE A 9 1.90 12.99 9.14
C PHE A 9 2.50 12.04 8.10
N LEU A 10 1.66 11.31 7.36
CA LEU A 10 2.10 10.33 6.37
C LEU A 10 2.28 10.98 5.00
N ARG A 11 3.05 10.31 4.14
CA ARG A 11 3.40 10.82 2.81
C ARG A 11 2.20 10.78 1.87
N ASP A 12 2.15 11.80 1.02
CA ASP A 12 1.18 11.89 -0.07
C ASP A 12 1.70 11.14 -1.33
N SER A 13 0.86 11.03 -2.35
CA SER A 13 1.20 10.47 -3.68
C SER A 13 1.72 9.02 -3.70
N LEU A 14 1.20 8.17 -2.81
CA LEU A 14 1.44 6.72 -2.85
C LEU A 14 0.36 6.00 -3.67
N ASP A 15 0.60 4.73 -4.03
CA ASP A 15 -0.29 3.93 -4.89
C ASP A 15 -1.75 3.87 -4.40
N PHE A 16 -1.96 3.87 -3.08
CA PHE A 16 -3.30 3.88 -2.47
C PHE A 16 -3.58 5.18 -1.69
N GLY A 17 -2.88 6.26 -2.04
CA GLY A 17 -3.03 7.57 -1.42
C GLY A 17 -2.40 7.69 -0.03
N LYS A 18 -2.80 8.72 0.72
CA LYS A 18 -2.30 8.95 2.06
C LYS A 18 -2.97 8.01 3.05
N GLY A 19 -2.18 7.20 3.77
CA GLY A 19 -2.70 6.23 4.73
C GLY A 19 -1.61 5.50 5.48
N PHE A 20 -2.01 4.72 6.49
CA PHE A 20 -1.10 3.86 7.24
C PHE A 20 -0.98 2.50 6.56
N TYR A 21 0.24 2.20 6.11
CA TYR A 21 0.53 1.00 5.33
C TYR A 21 1.09 -0.12 6.20
N VAL A 22 0.47 -1.30 6.08
CA VAL A 22 0.96 -2.55 6.67
C VAL A 22 0.95 -3.66 5.62
N THR A 23 1.69 -4.74 5.89
CA THR A 23 1.73 -5.92 5.04
C THR A 23 1.80 -7.17 5.90
N SER A 24 1.17 -8.25 5.43
CA SER A 24 1.30 -9.60 5.99
C SER A 24 2.62 -10.27 5.55
N ILE A 25 3.30 -9.71 4.55
CA ILE A 25 4.51 -10.26 3.93
C ILE A 25 5.74 -9.76 4.68
N LYS A 26 6.23 -10.55 5.65
CA LYS A 26 7.39 -10.18 6.50
C LYS A 26 8.64 -9.78 5.71
N THR A 27 8.94 -10.48 4.61
CA THR A 27 10.11 -10.17 3.74
C THR A 27 9.99 -8.79 3.10
N GLN A 28 8.79 -8.36 2.72
CA GLN A 28 8.55 -7.02 2.20
C GLN A 28 8.87 -5.97 3.27
N ALA A 29 8.35 -6.16 4.49
CA ALA A 29 8.63 -5.26 5.61
C ALA A 29 10.14 -5.16 5.92
N ILE A 30 10.86 -6.29 5.93
CA ILE A 30 12.32 -6.31 6.13
C ILE A 30 13.04 -5.56 5.00
N ASN A 31 12.69 -5.81 3.73
CA ASN A 31 13.30 -5.11 2.59
C ASN A 31 13.12 -3.58 2.67
N TRP A 32 11.98 -3.10 3.19
CA TRP A 32 11.76 -1.68 3.45
C TRP A 32 12.69 -1.14 4.55
N ILE A 33 12.87 -1.89 5.63
CA ILE A 33 13.74 -1.55 6.77
C ILE A 33 15.21 -1.47 6.35
N GLU A 34 15.68 -2.41 5.52
CA GLU A 34 17.05 -2.43 5.01
C GLU A 34 17.43 -1.15 4.25
N ARG A 35 16.46 -0.50 3.58
CA ARG A 35 16.67 0.80 2.92
C ARG A 35 17.01 1.92 3.92
N PHE A 36 16.53 1.85 5.16
CA PHE A 36 16.85 2.80 6.22
C PHE A 36 18.20 2.52 6.88
N LYS A 37 18.54 1.24 7.09
CA LYS A 37 19.86 0.84 7.61
C LYS A 37 21.00 1.33 6.72
N LYS A 38 20.85 1.21 5.40
CA LYS A 38 21.83 1.74 4.43
C LYS A 38 22.06 3.24 4.55
N ARG A 39 21.15 3.97 5.20
CA ARG A 39 21.26 5.41 5.49
C ARG A 39 21.79 5.70 6.90
N GLY A 40 22.33 4.69 7.59
CA GLY A 40 22.91 4.81 8.93
C GLY A 40 21.90 5.05 10.06
N LYS A 41 20.61 4.77 9.82
CA LYS A 41 19.55 4.95 10.83
C LYS A 41 19.22 3.64 11.50
N LYS A 42 18.92 3.71 12.81
CA LYS A 42 18.26 2.59 13.51
C LYS A 42 16.94 2.27 12.82
N ALA A 43 16.66 0.98 12.69
CA ALA A 43 15.51 0.51 11.94
C ALA A 43 14.75 -0.53 12.76
N TYR A 44 13.43 -0.41 12.78
CA TYR A 44 12.58 -1.18 13.67
C TYR A 44 11.47 -1.87 12.89
N LEU A 45 11.29 -3.16 13.10
CA LEU A 45 10.16 -3.93 12.61
C LEU A 45 9.01 -3.82 13.62
N ASN A 46 7.92 -3.19 13.20
CA ASN A 46 6.73 -3.04 14.02
C ASN A 46 5.68 -4.07 13.59
N SER A 47 5.18 -4.85 14.55
CA SER A 47 4.16 -5.87 14.33
C SER A 47 2.82 -5.43 14.89
N TYR A 48 1.76 -5.69 14.14
CA TYR A 48 0.38 -5.35 14.51
C TYR A 48 -0.53 -6.57 14.31
N SER A 49 -1.68 -6.54 14.98
CA SER A 49 -2.78 -7.47 14.79
C SER A 49 -3.96 -6.71 14.23
N LEU A 50 -4.48 -7.22 13.12
CA LEU A 50 -5.59 -6.65 12.36
C LEU A 50 -6.50 -7.79 11.91
N ASP A 51 -7.79 -7.66 12.16
CA ASP A 51 -8.80 -8.66 11.78
C ASP A 51 -9.48 -8.22 10.48
N ILE A 52 -9.09 -8.85 9.37
CA ILE A 52 -9.54 -8.45 8.02
C ILE A 52 -11.02 -8.73 7.80
N ASP A 53 -11.56 -9.81 8.36
CA ASP A 53 -12.97 -10.16 8.17
C ASP A 53 -13.85 -9.17 8.91
N LYS A 54 -13.46 -8.78 10.13
CA LYS A 54 -14.14 -7.72 10.88
C LYS A 54 -14.07 -6.37 10.16
N LEU A 55 -12.97 -6.05 9.47
CA LEU A 55 -12.88 -4.83 8.65
C LEU A 55 -13.87 -4.87 7.48
N LYS A 56 -13.97 -6.00 6.77
CA LYS A 56 -14.91 -6.16 5.65
C LYS A 56 -16.37 -6.00 6.08
N GLU A 57 -16.70 -6.39 7.31
CA GLU A 57 -18.05 -6.25 7.87
C GLU A 57 -18.38 -4.81 8.30
N ASN A 58 -17.39 -4.04 8.76
CA ASN A 58 -17.63 -2.78 9.48
C ASN A 58 -17.09 -1.53 8.78
N CYS A 59 -16.36 -1.68 7.67
CA CYS A 59 -15.67 -0.59 6.98
C CYS A 59 -15.87 -0.67 5.47
N LYS A 60 -15.68 0.45 4.76
CA LYS A 60 -15.64 0.47 3.30
C LYS A 60 -14.28 -0.06 2.83
N VAL A 61 -14.22 -1.34 2.51
CA VAL A 61 -13.00 -2.00 2.05
C VAL A 61 -12.98 -2.11 0.53
N LYS A 62 -11.93 -1.58 -0.11
CA LYS A 62 -11.63 -1.85 -1.52
C LYS A 62 -10.55 -2.92 -1.62
N ILE A 63 -10.79 -3.95 -2.43
CA ILE A 63 -9.82 -5.04 -2.65
C ILE A 63 -9.47 -5.12 -4.14
N PHE A 64 -8.17 -5.15 -4.45
CA PHE A 64 -7.61 -5.42 -5.77
C PHE A 64 -6.91 -6.78 -5.75
N ASN A 65 -7.55 -7.79 -6.34
CA ASN A 65 -7.02 -9.16 -6.37
C ASN A 65 -5.92 -9.38 -7.43
N SER A 66 -5.76 -8.43 -8.37
CA SER A 66 -4.80 -8.51 -9.46
C SER A 66 -4.44 -7.12 -9.98
N TYR A 67 -3.32 -7.03 -10.70
CA TYR A 67 -2.93 -5.84 -11.46
C TYR A 67 -3.78 -5.73 -12.74
N ASN A 68 -5.07 -5.52 -12.54
CA ASN A 68 -6.04 -5.35 -13.61
C ASN A 68 -6.20 -3.87 -13.95
N LEU A 69 -7.15 -3.61 -14.84
CA LEU A 69 -7.40 -2.25 -15.29
C LEU A 69 -7.87 -1.32 -14.16
N GLU A 70 -8.82 -1.79 -13.35
CA GLU A 70 -9.35 -1.02 -12.25
C GLU A 70 -8.25 -0.59 -11.27
N TRP A 71 -7.31 -1.50 -10.99
CA TRP A 71 -6.14 -1.21 -10.17
C TRP A 71 -5.24 -0.15 -10.82
N LEU A 72 -4.92 -0.31 -12.11
CA LEU A 72 -4.02 0.62 -12.83
C LEU A 72 -4.60 2.04 -12.84
N ASP A 73 -5.87 2.18 -13.24
CA ASP A 73 -6.53 3.49 -13.26
C ASP A 73 -6.59 4.10 -11.84
N PHE A 74 -6.84 3.29 -10.80
CA PHE A 74 -6.91 3.75 -9.42
C PHE A 74 -5.57 4.26 -8.87
N ILE A 75 -4.46 3.55 -9.11
CA ILE A 75 -3.15 3.99 -8.61
C ILE A 75 -2.66 5.26 -9.32
N LEU A 76 -3.01 5.42 -10.60
CA LEU A 76 -2.63 6.59 -11.39
C LEU A 76 -3.37 7.83 -10.89
N GLU A 77 -4.65 7.72 -10.58
CA GLU A 77 -5.42 8.76 -9.90
C GLU A 77 -4.76 9.15 -8.56
N CYS A 78 -4.44 8.17 -7.71
CA CYS A 78 -3.80 8.45 -6.41
C CYS A 78 -2.45 9.17 -6.56
N ARG A 79 -1.62 8.75 -7.53
CA ARG A 79 -0.32 9.37 -7.81
C ARG A 79 -0.45 10.78 -8.38
N ASN A 80 -1.52 11.06 -9.12
CA ASN A 80 -1.86 12.38 -9.66
C ASN A 80 -2.54 13.30 -8.63
N MET A 81 -2.36 13.04 -7.33
CA MET A 81 -2.92 13.83 -6.21
C MET A 81 -4.46 13.87 -6.18
N SER A 82 -5.11 12.87 -6.77
CA SER A 82 -6.56 12.70 -6.68
C SER A 82 -6.96 12.04 -5.36
N ASP A 83 -8.07 12.48 -4.77
CA ASP A 83 -8.58 11.97 -3.49
C ASP A 83 -9.53 10.75 -3.64
N VAL A 84 -9.44 10.02 -4.75
CA VAL A 84 -10.29 8.83 -5.01
C VAL A 84 -10.21 7.78 -3.89
N TYR A 85 -9.06 7.68 -3.22
CA TYR A 85 -8.81 6.76 -2.12
C TYR A 85 -9.61 7.11 -0.85
N MET A 86 -10.01 8.37 -0.65
CA MET A 86 -10.78 8.81 0.52
C MET A 86 -12.21 8.25 0.56
N LYS A 87 -12.68 7.62 -0.52
CA LYS A 87 -13.99 6.93 -0.57
C LYS A 87 -14.01 5.64 0.23
N TYR A 88 -12.85 5.10 0.56
CA TYR A 88 -12.66 3.83 1.24
C TYR A 88 -11.95 4.06 2.57
N ASP A 89 -12.24 3.22 3.56
CA ASP A 89 -11.57 3.24 4.86
C ASP A 89 -10.30 2.37 4.87
N VAL A 90 -10.31 1.32 4.03
CA VAL A 90 -9.22 0.35 3.88
C VAL A 90 -9.11 -0.04 2.41
N ILE A 91 -7.89 -0.05 1.88
CA ILE A 91 -7.58 -0.50 0.53
C ILE A 91 -6.57 -1.64 0.62
N ILE A 92 -6.87 -2.78 0.00
CA ILE A 92 -6.02 -3.98 -0.01
C ILE A 92 -5.67 -4.31 -1.45
N GLY A 93 -4.39 -4.48 -1.75
CA GLY A 93 -3.97 -4.85 -3.10
C GLY A 93 -2.47 -4.80 -3.27
N GLY A 94 -2.00 -5.20 -4.46
CA GLY A 94 -0.58 -5.12 -4.79
C GLY A 94 -0.13 -3.67 -4.95
N ILE A 95 1.07 -3.35 -4.46
CA ILE A 95 1.74 -2.07 -4.76
C ILE A 95 2.75 -2.23 -5.88
N ALA A 96 3.09 -1.13 -6.53
CA ALA A 96 4.17 -1.06 -7.51
C ALA A 96 5.52 -1.33 -6.85
N ASP A 97 6.07 -2.51 -7.12
CA ASP A 97 7.47 -2.81 -6.87
C ASP A 97 8.35 -2.37 -8.06
N ASP A 98 9.67 -2.46 -7.89
CA ASP A 98 10.64 -2.04 -8.92
C ASP A 98 10.42 -2.75 -10.28
N LYS A 99 9.76 -3.92 -10.31
CA LYS A 99 9.50 -4.69 -11.54
C LYS A 99 8.31 -4.15 -12.30
N ILE A 100 7.21 -3.84 -11.62
CA ILE A 100 6.00 -3.34 -12.30
C ILE A 100 6.00 -1.83 -12.47
N TYR A 101 6.78 -1.11 -11.67
CA TYR A 101 6.93 0.35 -11.76
C TYR A 101 7.31 0.81 -13.17
N ASN A 102 8.27 0.16 -13.82
CA ASN A 102 8.68 0.46 -15.20
C ASN A 102 7.52 0.33 -16.20
N THR A 103 6.64 -0.66 -16.02
CA THR A 103 5.47 -0.83 -16.91
C THR A 103 4.48 0.32 -16.72
N ILE A 104 4.31 0.80 -15.49
CA ILE A 104 3.44 1.94 -15.19
C ILE A 104 4.02 3.21 -15.78
N GLU A 105 5.32 3.48 -15.65
CA GLU A 105 5.97 4.65 -16.24
C GLU A 105 5.84 4.67 -17.76
N LEU A 106 6.14 3.55 -18.43
CA LEU A 106 5.99 3.45 -19.89
C LEU A 106 4.56 3.76 -20.35
N TYR A 107 3.55 3.36 -19.57
CA TYR A 107 2.16 3.68 -19.87
C TYR A 107 1.84 5.16 -19.60
N GLN A 108 2.31 5.71 -18.47
CA GLN A 108 2.12 7.13 -18.12
C GLN A 108 2.75 8.07 -19.16
N ASP A 109 3.91 7.70 -19.69
CA ASP A 109 4.64 8.44 -20.72
C ASP A 109 4.08 8.22 -22.13
N ASN A 110 2.97 7.47 -22.27
CA ASN A 110 2.36 7.08 -23.55
C ASN A 110 3.31 6.31 -24.49
N LEU A 111 4.32 5.62 -23.95
CA LEU A 111 5.28 4.80 -24.70
C LEU A 111 4.76 3.39 -24.99
N ILE A 112 3.79 2.91 -24.21
CA ILE A 112 3.04 1.68 -24.49
C ILE A 112 1.55 1.93 -24.36
N GLU A 113 0.76 1.19 -25.14
CA GLU A 113 -0.69 1.22 -25.02
C GLU A 113 -1.16 0.51 -23.75
N LYS A 114 -2.37 0.85 -23.33
CA LYS A 114 -3.06 0.30 -22.17
C LYS A 114 -3.12 -1.23 -22.17
N ASP A 115 -3.45 -1.83 -23.31
CA ASP A 115 -3.53 -3.29 -23.46
C ASP A 115 -2.17 -3.97 -23.29
N GLU A 116 -1.09 -3.32 -23.73
CA GLU A 116 0.27 -3.83 -23.56
C GLU A 116 0.70 -3.75 -22.09
N ALA A 117 0.38 -2.66 -21.39
CA ALA A 117 0.61 -2.55 -19.97
C ALA A 117 -0.09 -3.68 -19.19
N LEU A 118 -1.38 -3.93 -19.46
CA LEU A 118 -2.14 -5.01 -18.81
C LEU A 118 -1.60 -6.40 -19.15
N LYS A 119 -1.17 -6.63 -20.40
CA LYS A 119 -0.53 -7.89 -20.80
C LYS A 119 0.77 -8.15 -20.05
N ARG A 120 1.55 -7.12 -19.73
CA ARG A 120 2.76 -7.27 -18.92
C ARG A 120 2.41 -7.52 -17.45
N LEU A 121 1.48 -6.72 -16.90
CA LEU A 121 1.09 -6.77 -15.50
C LEU A 121 0.46 -8.09 -15.07
N LYS A 122 -0.31 -8.76 -15.95
CA LYS A 122 -1.03 -10.01 -15.61
C LYS A 122 -0.14 -11.17 -15.15
N TYR A 123 1.15 -11.15 -15.48
CA TYR A 123 2.10 -12.20 -15.08
C TYR A 123 2.69 -12.00 -13.68
N TYR A 124 2.49 -10.82 -13.08
CA TYR A 124 3.03 -10.51 -11.77
C TYR A 124 2.03 -10.82 -10.66
N LYS A 125 2.53 -11.47 -9.61
CA LYS A 125 1.76 -11.66 -8.38
C LYS A 125 1.70 -10.34 -7.59
N PRO A 126 0.53 -9.91 -7.11
CA PRO A 126 0.39 -8.74 -6.26
C PRO A 126 1.33 -8.77 -5.04
N ASN A 127 2.10 -7.70 -4.87
CA ASN A 127 2.88 -7.45 -3.66
C ASN A 127 1.97 -6.77 -2.64
N GLU A 128 1.12 -7.57 -2.00
CA GLU A 128 -0.02 -7.11 -1.21
C GLU A 128 0.40 -6.15 -0.09
N GLN A 129 -0.33 -5.04 -0.01
CA GLN A 129 -0.35 -4.15 1.15
C GLN A 129 -1.79 -3.82 1.53
N ILE A 130 -1.93 -3.42 2.79
CA ILE A 130 -3.15 -2.89 3.37
C ILE A 130 -2.87 -1.43 3.71
N CYS A 131 -3.58 -0.52 3.04
CA CYS A 131 -3.60 0.90 3.33
C CYS A 131 -4.83 1.22 4.18
N ILE A 132 -4.63 1.71 5.39
CA ILE A 132 -5.71 2.23 6.24
C ILE A 132 -5.73 3.75 6.10
N THR A 133 -6.78 4.26 5.46
CA THR A 133 -6.95 5.69 5.12
C THR A 133 -7.76 6.44 6.19
N ASN A 134 -8.44 5.72 7.07
CA ASN A 134 -9.28 6.28 8.13
C ASN A 134 -8.67 6.08 9.52
N GLN A 135 -8.44 7.18 10.25
CA GLN A 135 -7.87 7.15 11.59
C GLN A 135 -8.73 6.35 12.59
N ASN A 136 -10.06 6.42 12.49
CA ASN A 136 -10.95 5.67 13.37
C ASN A 136 -10.78 4.15 13.20
N VAL A 137 -10.40 3.70 11.99
CA VAL A 137 -10.12 2.29 11.73
C VAL A 137 -8.81 1.86 12.39
N ILE A 138 -7.78 2.72 12.33
CA ILE A 138 -6.53 2.49 13.07
C ILE A 138 -6.82 2.34 14.56
N ASP A 139 -7.50 3.33 15.14
CA ASP A 139 -7.72 3.40 16.59
C ASP A 139 -8.55 2.22 17.13
N LYS A 140 -9.50 1.73 16.33
CA LYS A 140 -10.44 0.67 16.75
C LYS A 140 -9.95 -0.74 16.42
N TYR A 141 -9.27 -0.93 15.29
CA TYR A 141 -8.99 -2.27 14.75
C TYR A 141 -7.50 -2.62 14.67
N LEU A 142 -6.59 -1.64 14.62
CA LEU A 142 -5.16 -1.91 14.52
C LEU A 142 -4.52 -1.98 15.92
N LYS A 143 -4.13 -3.18 16.34
CA LYS A 143 -3.52 -3.41 17.66
C LYS A 143 -2.02 -3.61 17.54
N PHE A 144 -1.23 -2.70 18.10
CA PHE A 144 0.22 -2.87 18.21
C PHE A 144 0.57 -4.12 19.04
N ARG A 145 1.54 -4.91 18.58
CA ARG A 145 2.01 -6.14 19.25
C ARG A 145 3.41 -5.97 19.81
N CYS A 146 4.38 -5.70 18.95
CA CYS A 146 5.78 -5.58 19.34
C CYS A 146 6.59 -4.74 18.34
N GLU A 147 7.78 -4.35 18.78
CA GLU A 147 8.78 -3.65 17.99
C GLU A 147 10.12 -4.37 18.20
N GLU A 148 10.80 -4.69 17.10
CA GLU A 148 12.10 -5.38 17.09
C GLU A 148 13.11 -4.48 16.36
N GLU A 149 14.25 -4.17 16.98
CA GLU A 149 15.36 -3.52 16.27
C GLU A 149 15.97 -4.55 15.31
N VAL A 150 16.05 -4.19 14.04
CA VAL A 150 16.58 -5.06 12.98
C VAL A 150 17.96 -4.59 12.61
#